data_AF-B0SIW6-F1
#
_entry.id   AF-B0SIW6-F1
#
_cell.length_a   1.000
_cell.length_b   1.000
_cell.length_c   1.000
_cell.angle_alpha   90.00
_cell.angle_beta   90.00
_cell.angle_gamma   90.00
#
_symmetry.space_group_name_H-M   'P 1'
#
loop_
_entity.id
_entity.type
_entity.pdbx_description
1 polymer ?
#
loop_
_entity_poly.entity_id
_entity_poly.type
_entity_poly.pdbx_seq_one_letter_code
_entity_poly.pdbx_strand_id
1 'polypeptide(L)'
;MKIIEFTPKNQDSLSSAIELLASIPLANGVLEYHVHLQDLTQVSAQTQVFINELTDVEGEFVMDDETILFLSAIEHKELIDSIERFVKKTIEFNQSVGRHKIPYTDPERPFAFSASHALALYDKKFIILFIRYLQTLNLDFEVYTFGAIESIFRKFGICDETLELASARILSCAGQHGLEQIVPLFKEKKETDEYQKLLLKLKVNDSDFPLKEDFLTYFFEEMNS
;
A
#
# COMPACT_ATOMS: atom_id res chain seq x y z
N MET A 1 -28.91 2.56 4.32
CA MET A 1 -28.06 2.91 3.16
C MET A 1 -28.05 4.42 3.01
N LYS A 2 -26.93 5.07 3.35
CA LYS A 2 -26.74 6.52 3.18
C LYS A 2 -25.54 6.65 2.22
N ILE A 3 -25.78 7.09 0.99
CA ILE A 3 -24.73 7.23 -0.04
C ILE A 3 -24.01 8.54 0.25
N ILE A 4 -22.68 8.49 0.36
CA ILE A 4 -21.83 9.68 0.51
C ILE A 4 -21.20 9.94 -0.85
N GLU A 5 -21.77 10.87 -1.60
CA GLU A 5 -21.20 11.29 -2.88
C GLU A 5 -20.07 12.30 -2.63
N PHE A 6 -18.85 11.92 -2.98
CA PHE A 6 -17.69 12.78 -2.81
C PHE A 6 -16.91 12.90 -4.12
N THR A 7 -16.92 14.09 -4.71
CA THR A 7 -16.10 14.43 -5.87
C THR A 7 -15.09 15.49 -5.42
N PRO A 8 -13.79 15.16 -5.34
CA PRO A 8 -12.79 16.16 -4.96
C PRO A 8 -12.62 17.18 -6.06
N LYS A 9 -12.83 18.48 -5.76
CA LYS A 9 -12.77 19.58 -6.74
C LYS A 9 -11.61 20.55 -6.50
N ASN A 10 -10.96 20.43 -5.35
CA ASN A 10 -9.86 21.27 -4.90
C ASN A 10 -9.10 20.60 -3.73
N GLN A 11 -7.99 21.20 -3.32
CA GLN A 11 -7.16 20.73 -2.21
C GLN A 11 -7.95 20.55 -0.89
N ASP A 12 -8.84 21.49 -0.55
CA ASP A 12 -9.65 21.43 0.67
C ASP A 12 -10.56 20.20 0.70
N SER A 13 -11.10 19.84 -0.46
CA SER A 13 -11.91 18.63 -0.60
C SER A 13 -11.05 17.36 -0.41
N LEU A 14 -9.85 17.28 -1.00
CA LEU A 14 -8.94 16.15 -0.81
C LEU A 14 -8.53 15.98 0.66
N SER A 15 -8.18 17.08 1.34
CA SER A 15 -7.87 17.08 2.77
C SER A 15 -9.02 16.52 3.59
N SER A 16 -10.24 17.01 3.31
CA SER A 16 -11.43 16.57 4.03
C SER A 16 -11.75 15.09 3.81
N ALA A 17 -11.53 14.57 2.61
CA ALA A 17 -11.70 13.14 2.32
C ALA A 17 -10.69 12.27 3.08
N ILE A 18 -9.42 12.70 3.14
CA ILE A 18 -8.38 11.98 3.88
C ILE A 18 -8.67 11.99 5.37
N GLU A 19 -9.05 13.14 5.94
CA GLU A 19 -9.41 13.23 7.36
C GLU A 19 -10.66 12.41 7.68
N LEU A 20 -11.66 12.41 6.78
CA LEU A 20 -12.82 11.53 6.86
C LEU A 20 -12.38 10.07 6.94
N LEU A 21 -11.60 9.59 5.96
CA LEU A 21 -11.07 8.22 5.93
C LEU A 21 -10.29 7.87 7.21
N ALA A 22 -9.46 8.80 7.69
CA ALA A 22 -8.65 8.62 8.90
C ALA A 22 -9.45 8.66 10.22
N SER A 23 -10.71 9.08 10.16
CA SER A 23 -11.65 9.12 11.28
C SER A 23 -12.60 7.92 11.33
N ILE A 24 -12.69 7.14 10.24
CA ILE A 24 -13.55 5.94 10.18
C ILE A 24 -13.05 4.92 11.22
N PRO A 25 -13.91 4.47 12.16
CA PRO A 25 -13.57 3.37 13.06
C PRO A 25 -13.32 2.10 12.24
N LEU A 26 -12.09 1.60 12.25
CA LEU A 26 -11.76 0.33 11.61
C LEU A 26 -12.38 -0.81 12.45
N ALA A 27 -13.31 -1.57 11.86
CA ALA A 27 -13.99 -2.71 12.50
C ALA A 27 -13.75 -3.99 11.70
N ASN A 28 -13.94 -5.16 12.33
CA ASN A 28 -13.78 -6.46 11.67
C ASN A 28 -14.92 -6.72 10.67
N GLY A 29 -14.61 -6.85 9.37
CA GLY A 29 -15.59 -7.24 8.33
C GLY A 29 -15.20 -6.75 6.93
N VAL A 30 -15.86 -7.31 5.90
CA VAL A 30 -15.85 -6.74 4.54
C VAL A 30 -16.68 -5.46 4.59
N LEU A 31 -16.05 -4.35 4.22
CA LEU A 31 -16.64 -3.03 4.16
C LEU A 31 -17.07 -2.80 2.71
N GLU A 32 -18.35 -3.00 2.39
CA GLU A 32 -18.87 -3.15 1.01
C GLU A 32 -19.93 -2.09 0.63
N TYR A 33 -19.58 -1.09 -0.16
CA TYR A 33 -20.31 0.20 -0.20
C TYR A 33 -20.21 0.89 -1.60
N HIS A 34 -20.61 2.16 -1.82
CA HIS A 34 -20.55 2.79 -3.17
C HIS A 34 -20.27 4.33 -3.21
N VAL A 35 -19.38 4.81 -4.12
CA VAL A 35 -19.15 6.24 -4.44
C VAL A 35 -19.13 6.47 -5.97
N HIS A 36 -20.10 7.19 -6.51
CA HIS A 36 -20.08 7.64 -7.91
C HIS A 36 -19.34 8.97 -8.07
N LEU A 37 -18.31 8.99 -8.92
CA LEU A 37 -17.61 10.21 -9.33
C LEU A 37 -18.39 10.88 -10.48
N GLN A 38 -19.04 12.02 -10.24
CA GLN A 38 -19.60 12.87 -11.31
C GLN A 38 -19.19 14.34 -11.15
N ASP A 39 -18.68 14.87 -12.27
CA ASP A 39 -18.40 16.27 -12.62
C ASP A 39 -17.80 17.23 -11.56
N LEU A 40 -16.55 17.62 -11.85
CA LEU A 40 -15.64 18.46 -11.08
C LEU A 40 -16.02 19.96 -11.04
N THR A 41 -17.26 20.33 -10.72
CA THR A 41 -17.63 21.76 -10.53
C THR A 41 -18.46 22.02 -9.27
N GLN A 42 -17.88 22.76 -8.31
CA GLN A 42 -18.44 23.23 -7.02
C GLN A 42 -18.57 22.24 -5.86
N VAL A 43 -18.00 22.57 -4.68
CA VAL A 43 -18.71 22.73 -3.39
C VAL A 43 -17.73 23.24 -2.32
N SER A 44 -18.17 24.25 -1.57
CA SER A 44 -17.59 24.77 -0.32
C SER A 44 -18.64 24.73 0.80
N ALA A 45 -18.18 24.82 2.07
CA ALA A 45 -18.96 25.04 3.30
C ALA A 45 -19.83 23.90 3.89
N GLN A 46 -20.12 22.81 3.17
CA GLN A 46 -20.90 21.68 3.72
C GLN A 46 -20.06 20.67 4.54
N THR A 47 -18.74 20.72 4.41
CA THR A 47 -17.82 19.72 4.98
C THR A 47 -17.71 19.78 6.51
N GLN A 48 -17.90 20.96 7.12
CA GLN A 48 -17.80 21.12 8.57
C GLN A 48 -19.04 20.62 9.32
N VAL A 49 -20.20 20.55 8.65
CA VAL A 49 -21.43 19.96 9.20
C VAL A 49 -21.35 18.43 9.13
N PHE A 50 -20.71 17.90 8.08
CA PHE A 50 -20.57 16.47 7.84
C PHE A 50 -19.69 15.76 8.90
N ILE A 51 -18.59 16.40 9.33
CA ILE A 51 -17.67 15.86 10.35
C ILE A 51 -18.35 15.73 11.72
N ASN A 52 -19.32 16.59 12.04
CA ASN A 52 -20.00 16.57 13.34
C ASN A 52 -21.10 15.49 13.42
N GLU A 53 -21.63 15.01 12.30
CA GLU A 53 -22.66 13.95 12.27
C GLU A 53 -22.08 12.52 12.25
N LEU A 54 -20.77 12.36 12.03
CA LEU A 54 -20.10 11.06 11.89
C LEU A 54 -19.61 10.44 13.20
N THR A 55 -19.84 11.08 14.34
CA THR A 55 -19.36 10.59 15.65
C THR A 55 -20.26 9.54 16.31
N ASP A 56 -21.27 9.02 15.62
CA ASP A 56 -22.20 8.03 16.22
C ASP A 56 -22.89 7.07 15.22
N VAL A 57 -22.23 6.66 14.13
CA VAL A 57 -22.92 5.91 13.06
C VAL A 57 -22.22 4.60 12.67
N GLU A 58 -22.90 3.47 12.91
CA GLU A 58 -22.72 2.23 12.15
C GLU A 58 -23.17 2.47 10.70
N GLY A 59 -22.26 2.40 9.73
CA GLY A 59 -22.54 2.77 8.35
C GLY A 59 -21.43 2.43 7.37
N GLU A 60 -21.73 2.68 6.08
CA GLU A 60 -21.23 1.91 4.95
C GLU A 60 -20.52 2.79 3.85
N PHE A 61 -19.17 2.73 3.63
CA PHE A 61 -18.26 3.55 2.73
C PHE A 61 -17.28 2.87 1.68
N VAL A 62 -17.38 3.08 0.35
CA VAL A 62 -16.46 2.50 -0.70
C VAL A 62 -16.11 3.59 -1.66
N MET A 63 -14.86 3.57 -2.09
CA MET A 63 -14.26 4.53 -2.97
C MET A 63 -13.95 3.84 -4.31
N ASP A 64 -14.68 4.21 -5.38
CA ASP A 64 -14.58 3.57 -6.71
C ASP A 64 -13.18 3.67 -7.34
N ASP A 65 -12.31 4.56 -6.85
CA ASP A 65 -10.86 4.39 -7.07
C ASP A 65 -10.02 5.09 -6.01
N GLU A 66 -9.66 4.34 -4.95
CA GLU A 66 -8.66 4.76 -3.94
C GLU A 66 -7.39 5.31 -4.60
N THR A 67 -7.04 4.76 -5.75
CA THR A 67 -5.84 5.13 -6.52
C THR A 67 -5.92 6.55 -7.03
N ILE A 68 -7.03 6.96 -7.64
CA ILE A 68 -7.20 8.33 -8.14
C ILE A 68 -7.14 9.34 -6.99
N LEU A 69 -7.80 9.04 -5.87
CA LEU A 69 -7.80 9.94 -4.71
C LEU A 69 -6.38 10.20 -4.21
N PHE A 70 -5.64 9.14 -3.89
CA PHE A 70 -4.33 9.29 -3.26
C PHE A 70 -3.24 9.72 -4.25
N LEU A 71 -3.30 9.29 -5.53
CA LEU A 71 -2.39 9.82 -6.55
C LEU A 71 -2.65 11.31 -6.84
N SER A 72 -3.88 11.79 -6.71
CA SER A 72 -4.16 13.23 -6.79
C SER A 72 -3.69 13.98 -5.54
N ALA A 73 -3.89 13.38 -4.36
CA ALA A 73 -3.53 14.01 -3.09
C ALA A 73 -2.02 14.12 -2.86
N ILE A 74 -1.19 13.22 -3.41
CA ILE A 74 0.27 13.31 -3.25
C ILE A 74 0.90 14.49 -4.02
N GLU A 75 0.19 15.09 -4.98
CA GLU A 75 0.63 16.33 -5.63
C GLU A 75 0.55 17.54 -4.68
N HIS A 76 -0.17 17.41 -3.57
CA HIS A 76 -0.37 18.40 -2.53
C HIS A 76 0.53 18.10 -1.33
N LYS A 77 1.69 18.76 -1.24
CA LYS A 77 2.74 18.47 -0.23
C LYS A 77 2.24 18.54 1.21
N GLU A 78 1.31 19.45 1.47
CA GLU A 78 0.63 19.64 2.75
C GLU A 78 -0.24 18.45 3.19
N LEU A 79 -0.65 17.58 2.26
CA LEU A 79 -1.45 16.39 2.57
C LEU A 79 -0.60 15.16 2.88
N ILE A 80 0.70 15.19 2.59
CA ILE A 80 1.60 14.04 2.76
C ILE A 80 1.58 13.52 4.20
N ASP A 81 1.64 14.41 5.18
CA ASP A 81 1.63 14.03 6.61
C ASP A 81 0.30 13.39 7.02
N SER A 82 -0.83 13.84 6.45
CA SER A 82 -2.14 13.23 6.71
C SER A 82 -2.26 11.85 6.06
N ILE A 83 -1.79 11.69 4.82
CA ILE A 83 -1.76 10.38 4.13
C ILE A 83 -0.84 9.42 4.88
N GLU A 84 0.34 9.88 5.32
CA GLU A 84 1.27 9.06 6.10
C GLU A 84 0.65 8.60 7.41
N ARG A 85 -0.02 9.51 8.13
CA ARG A 85 -0.73 9.20 9.38
C ARG A 85 -1.86 8.20 9.15
N PHE A 86 -2.61 8.36 8.07
CA PHE A 86 -3.65 7.42 7.66
C PHE A 86 -3.08 6.01 7.46
N VAL A 87 -2.02 5.87 6.65
CA VAL A 87 -1.35 4.57 6.42
C VAL A 87 -0.82 3.96 7.72
N LYS A 88 -0.19 4.77 8.59
CA LYS A 88 0.33 4.30 9.89
C LYS A 88 -0.79 3.75 10.79
N LYS A 89 -1.92 4.44 10.89
CA LYS A 89 -3.08 3.95 11.65
C LYS A 89 -3.60 2.62 11.10
N THR A 90 -3.66 2.47 9.78
CA THR A 90 -4.09 1.22 9.15
C THR A 90 -3.11 0.08 9.45
N ILE A 91 -1.80 0.33 9.43
CA ILE A 91 -0.79 -0.66 9.84
C ILE A 91 -1.01 -1.12 11.28
N GLU A 92 -1.17 -0.17 12.21
CA GLU A 92 -1.41 -0.47 13.63
C GLU A 92 -2.68 -1.30 13.83
N PHE A 93 -3.76 -0.95 13.13
CA PHE A 93 -4.99 -1.71 13.15
C PHE A 93 -4.79 -3.13 12.62
N ASN A 94 -4.22 -3.29 11.43
CA ASN A 94 -4.02 -4.60 10.80
C ASN A 94 -3.16 -5.53 11.69
N GLN A 95 -2.15 -4.97 12.36
CA GLN A 95 -1.34 -5.69 13.34
C GLN A 95 -2.16 -6.15 14.56
N SER A 96 -3.14 -5.37 15.00
CA SER A 96 -4.00 -5.71 16.15
C SER A 96 -5.02 -6.82 15.84
N VAL A 97 -5.54 -6.88 14.62
CA VAL A 97 -6.58 -7.85 14.23
C VAL A 97 -6.03 -9.09 13.50
N GLY A 98 -4.83 -8.98 12.93
CA GLY A 98 -4.17 -9.99 12.13
C GLY A 98 -4.62 -9.99 10.66
N ARG A 99 -3.74 -10.46 9.78
CA ARG A 99 -3.85 -10.38 8.29
C ARG A 99 -5.12 -10.97 7.65
N HIS A 100 -5.89 -11.79 8.39
CA HIS A 100 -7.13 -12.42 7.88
C HIS A 100 -8.41 -11.64 8.24
N LYS A 101 -8.28 -10.54 8.98
CA LYS A 101 -9.40 -9.71 9.45
C LYS A 101 -9.26 -8.23 9.07
N ILE A 102 -8.33 -7.95 8.16
CA ILE A 102 -8.07 -6.59 7.70
C ILE A 102 -9.20 -6.10 6.80
N PRO A 103 -9.45 -4.79 6.72
CA PRO A 103 -10.48 -4.23 5.86
C PRO A 103 -10.01 -4.18 4.41
N TYR A 104 -10.97 -4.27 3.49
CA TYR A 104 -10.76 -4.23 2.04
C TYR A 104 -11.69 -3.16 1.43
N THR A 105 -11.23 -2.43 0.41
CA THR A 105 -12.07 -1.49 -0.36
C THR A 105 -12.89 -2.18 -1.42
N ASP A 106 -12.41 -3.33 -1.91
CA ASP A 106 -13.08 -4.23 -2.84
C ASP A 106 -12.55 -5.66 -2.58
N PRO A 107 -13.12 -6.72 -3.17
CA PRO A 107 -12.71 -8.09 -2.90
C PRO A 107 -11.21 -8.41 -3.11
N GLU A 108 -10.47 -7.56 -3.81
CA GLU A 108 -9.07 -7.77 -4.22
C GLU A 108 -8.10 -6.72 -3.63
N ARG A 109 -8.60 -5.58 -3.13
CA ARG A 109 -7.79 -4.45 -2.68
C ARG A 109 -7.91 -4.20 -1.17
N PRO A 110 -6.85 -4.44 -0.40
CA PRO A 110 -6.83 -4.11 1.02
C PRO A 110 -6.91 -2.59 1.25
N PHE A 111 -7.58 -2.17 2.31
CA PHE A 111 -7.78 -0.76 2.64
C PHE A 111 -6.47 -0.02 2.91
N ALA A 112 -6.31 1.20 2.38
CA ALA A 112 -5.08 1.99 2.38
C ALA A 112 -3.97 1.47 1.43
N PHE A 113 -4.27 0.51 0.56
CA PHE A 113 -3.30 0.03 -0.42
C PHE A 113 -2.86 1.16 -1.34
N SER A 114 -3.79 1.87 -1.99
CA SER A 114 -3.36 2.93 -2.92
C SER A 114 -2.78 4.14 -2.20
N ALA A 115 -3.15 4.40 -0.94
CA ALA A 115 -2.52 5.43 -0.10
C ALA A 115 -1.02 5.12 0.15
N SER A 116 -0.74 3.90 0.59
CA SER A 116 0.63 3.46 0.88
C SER A 116 1.49 3.42 -0.39
N HIS A 117 0.92 2.96 -1.51
CA HIS A 117 1.58 2.95 -2.81
C HIS A 117 1.85 4.35 -3.35
N ALA A 118 0.87 5.27 -3.25
CA ALA A 118 1.02 6.66 -3.67
C ALA A 118 2.16 7.37 -2.91
N LEU A 119 2.27 7.16 -1.60
CA LEU A 119 3.39 7.68 -0.80
C LEU A 119 4.74 7.11 -1.28
N ALA A 120 4.82 5.80 -1.51
CA ALA A 120 6.05 5.17 -2.01
C ALA A 120 6.46 5.71 -3.38
N LEU A 121 5.50 5.98 -4.26
CA LEU A 121 5.75 6.65 -5.54
C LEU A 121 6.15 8.11 -5.37
N TYR A 122 5.61 8.83 -4.38
CA TYR A 122 5.94 10.24 -4.16
C TYR A 122 7.42 10.46 -3.83
N ASP A 123 7.94 9.73 -2.84
CA ASP A 123 9.32 9.84 -2.39
C ASP A 123 9.81 8.47 -1.86
N LYS A 124 10.99 8.04 -2.33
CA LYS A 124 11.59 6.74 -1.97
C LYS A 124 11.74 6.53 -0.46
N LYS A 125 11.81 7.60 0.36
CA LYS A 125 11.83 7.49 1.83
C LYS A 125 10.60 6.75 2.39
N PHE A 126 9.49 6.75 1.68
CA PHE A 126 8.25 6.09 2.08
C PHE A 126 8.17 4.61 1.68
N ILE A 127 9.14 4.09 0.91
CA ILE A 127 9.18 2.67 0.55
C ILE A 127 9.19 1.76 1.78
N ILE A 128 9.88 2.16 2.86
CA ILE A 128 9.86 1.42 4.13
C ILE A 128 8.46 1.36 4.75
N LEU A 129 7.68 2.45 4.66
CA LEU A 129 6.31 2.46 5.16
C LEU A 129 5.42 1.54 4.32
N PHE A 130 5.62 1.52 3.01
CA PHE A 130 4.94 0.59 2.11
C PHE A 130 5.28 -0.87 2.41
N ILE A 131 6.55 -1.20 2.65
CA ILE A 131 6.97 -2.54 3.10
C ILE A 131 6.25 -2.93 4.39
N ARG A 132 6.24 -2.04 5.40
CA ARG A 132 5.56 -2.29 6.67
C ARG A 132 4.07 -2.53 6.49
N TYR A 133 3.44 -1.82 5.55
CA TYR A 133 2.05 -2.06 5.18
C TYR A 133 1.86 -3.44 4.54
N LEU A 134 2.68 -3.81 3.55
CA LEU A 134 2.63 -5.13 2.90
C LEU A 134 2.79 -6.29 3.89
N GLN A 135 3.64 -6.13 4.91
CA GLN A 135 3.84 -7.13 5.98
C GLN A 135 2.57 -7.38 6.81
N THR A 136 1.57 -6.49 6.75
CA THR A 136 0.29 -6.68 7.42
C THR A 136 -0.75 -7.43 6.59
N LEU A 137 -0.46 -7.68 5.31
CA LEU A 137 -1.40 -8.26 4.34
C LEU A 137 -1.25 -9.77 4.24
N ASN A 138 -2.31 -10.42 3.74
CA ASN A 138 -2.21 -11.78 3.23
C ASN A 138 -1.91 -11.75 1.72
N LEU A 139 -0.64 -11.97 1.35
CA LEU A 139 -0.18 -11.87 -0.03
C LEU A 139 -0.32 -13.18 -0.83
N ASP A 140 -0.93 -14.22 -0.25
CA ASP A 140 -1.23 -15.48 -0.95
C ASP A 140 -2.33 -15.34 -2.02
N PHE A 141 -3.06 -14.22 -2.01
CA PHE A 141 -4.15 -13.91 -2.95
C PHE A 141 -3.99 -12.51 -3.56
N GLU A 142 -2.75 -12.10 -3.81
CA GLU A 142 -2.45 -10.74 -4.28
C GLU A 142 -2.82 -10.52 -5.75
N VAL A 143 -3.48 -9.39 -6.03
CA VAL A 143 -3.83 -8.97 -7.39
C VAL A 143 -3.04 -7.71 -7.79
N TYR A 144 -3.12 -6.65 -6.98
CA TYR A 144 -2.54 -5.34 -7.31
C TYR A 144 -1.08 -5.16 -6.87
N THR A 145 -0.59 -5.97 -5.91
CA THR A 145 0.75 -5.83 -5.32
C THR A 145 1.87 -5.93 -6.36
N PHE A 146 1.69 -6.79 -7.37
CA PHE A 146 2.67 -6.97 -8.43
C PHE A 146 2.92 -5.66 -9.20
N GLY A 147 1.85 -5.07 -9.76
CA GLY A 147 1.95 -3.83 -10.53
C GLY A 147 2.44 -2.64 -9.70
N ALA A 148 2.04 -2.57 -8.42
CA ALA A 148 2.50 -1.52 -7.51
C ALA A 148 4.02 -1.56 -7.29
N ILE A 149 4.57 -2.72 -6.95
CA ILE A 149 6.02 -2.87 -6.76
C ILE A 149 6.77 -2.60 -8.06
N GLU A 150 6.30 -3.11 -9.21
CA GLU A 150 6.94 -2.85 -10.51
C GLU A 150 7.01 -1.35 -10.82
N SER A 151 5.95 -0.60 -10.54
CA SER A 151 5.93 0.84 -10.75
C SER A 151 6.95 1.60 -9.87
N ILE A 152 7.21 1.13 -8.65
CA ILE A 152 8.22 1.69 -7.74
C ILE A 152 9.62 1.45 -8.30
N PHE A 153 9.93 0.22 -8.72
CA PHE A 153 11.21 -0.10 -9.38
C PHE A 153 11.40 0.69 -10.67
N ARG A 154 10.35 0.85 -11.47
CA ARG A 154 10.39 1.64 -12.70
C ARG A 154 10.69 3.12 -12.42
N LYS A 155 10.17 3.67 -11.33
CA LYS A 155 10.37 5.08 -10.96
C LYS A 155 11.76 5.35 -10.38
N PHE A 156 12.22 4.53 -9.44
CA PHE A 156 13.46 4.79 -8.69
C PHE A 156 14.67 4.00 -9.16
N GLY A 157 14.48 3.03 -10.07
CA GLY A 157 15.53 2.10 -10.46
C GLY A 157 15.91 1.17 -9.31
N ILE A 158 17.16 0.70 -9.34
CA ILE A 158 17.72 -0.10 -8.24
C ILE A 158 18.57 0.81 -7.37
N CYS A 159 18.07 1.07 -6.17
CA CYS A 159 18.72 1.79 -5.09
C CYS A 159 18.52 1.05 -3.76
N ASP A 160 19.13 1.54 -2.69
CA ASP A 160 19.08 0.88 -1.37
C ASP A 160 17.62 0.68 -0.90
N GLU A 161 16.73 1.65 -1.09
CA GLU A 161 15.32 1.53 -0.69
C GLU A 161 14.57 0.46 -1.50
N THR A 162 14.79 0.39 -2.81
CA THR A 162 14.17 -0.67 -3.65
C THR A 162 14.80 -2.04 -3.41
N LEU A 163 16.07 -2.10 -2.97
CA LEU A 163 16.71 -3.35 -2.54
C LEU A 163 16.08 -3.87 -1.24
N GLU A 164 15.71 -2.99 -0.31
CA GLU A 164 14.90 -3.37 0.85
C GLU A 164 13.53 -3.90 0.42
N LEU A 165 12.88 -3.26 -0.55
CA LEU A 165 11.61 -3.74 -1.09
C LEU A 165 11.75 -5.12 -1.73
N ALA A 166 12.78 -5.35 -2.55
CA ALA A 166 13.07 -6.66 -3.14
C ALA A 166 13.30 -7.72 -2.05
N SER A 167 14.12 -7.40 -1.04
CA SER A 167 14.40 -8.33 0.06
C SER A 167 13.13 -8.64 0.85
N ALA A 168 12.37 -7.63 1.26
CA ALA A 168 11.10 -7.83 1.94
C ALA A 168 10.14 -8.67 1.10
N ARG A 169 10.07 -8.42 -0.20
CA ARG A 169 9.20 -9.15 -1.13
C ARG A 169 9.54 -10.64 -1.27
N ILE A 170 10.82 -10.98 -1.20
CA ILE A 170 11.29 -12.37 -1.22
C ILE A 170 11.08 -13.05 0.15
N LEU A 171 11.15 -12.27 1.24
CA LEU A 171 11.21 -12.78 2.60
C LEU A 171 9.90 -12.53 3.38
N SER A 172 9.80 -11.40 4.06
CA SER A 172 8.73 -11.10 5.02
C SER A 172 7.37 -10.81 4.37
N CYS A 173 7.38 -10.47 3.09
CA CYS A 173 6.21 -10.19 2.25
C CYS A 173 6.15 -11.19 1.08
N ALA A 174 6.67 -12.41 1.31
CA ALA A 174 6.51 -13.50 0.38
C ALA A 174 5.01 -13.77 0.20
N GLY A 175 4.56 -13.65 -1.04
CA GLY A 175 3.21 -14.00 -1.47
C GLY A 175 3.27 -15.02 -2.60
N GLN A 176 2.19 -15.14 -3.36
CA GLN A 176 2.11 -16.06 -4.49
C GLN A 176 3.19 -15.79 -5.55
N HIS A 177 3.52 -14.52 -5.80
CA HIS A 177 4.37 -14.11 -6.93
C HIS A 177 5.68 -13.44 -6.50
N GLY A 178 6.08 -13.53 -5.23
CA GLY A 178 7.23 -12.77 -4.71
C GLY A 178 8.54 -13.03 -5.46
N LEU A 179 8.86 -14.30 -5.72
CA LEU A 179 10.09 -14.69 -6.42
C LEU A 179 10.02 -14.41 -7.92
N GLU A 180 8.92 -14.81 -8.56
CA GLU A 180 8.65 -14.58 -10.00
C GLU A 180 8.73 -13.10 -10.36
N GLN A 181 8.35 -12.23 -9.43
CA GLN A 181 8.43 -10.78 -9.61
C GLN A 181 9.86 -10.25 -9.56
N ILE A 182 10.66 -10.68 -8.57
CA ILE A 182 11.98 -10.09 -8.31
C ILE A 182 13.06 -10.68 -9.21
N VAL A 183 13.02 -11.99 -9.52
CA VAL A 183 14.04 -12.65 -10.34
C VAL A 183 14.29 -11.94 -11.68
N PRO A 184 13.27 -11.63 -12.51
CA PRO A 184 13.49 -10.94 -13.78
C PRO A 184 14.13 -9.56 -13.65
N LEU A 185 13.86 -8.82 -12.56
CA LEU A 185 14.42 -7.48 -12.34
C LEU A 185 15.93 -7.51 -12.11
N PHE A 186 16.46 -8.63 -11.63
CA PHE A 186 17.87 -8.80 -11.29
C PHE A 186 18.60 -9.82 -12.19
N LYS A 187 17.89 -10.60 -13.01
CA LYS A 187 18.47 -11.70 -13.82
C LYS A 187 19.55 -11.24 -14.81
N GLU A 188 19.42 -10.05 -15.37
CA GLU A 188 20.43 -9.46 -16.28
C GLU A 188 21.52 -8.66 -15.53
N LYS A 189 21.45 -8.61 -14.20
CA LYS A 189 22.30 -7.78 -13.33
C LYS A 189 23.16 -8.61 -12.36
N LYS A 190 23.37 -9.90 -12.64
CA LYS A 190 24.10 -10.85 -11.77
C LYS A 190 25.53 -10.40 -11.41
N GLU A 191 26.15 -9.59 -12.25
CA GLU A 191 27.51 -9.09 -12.04
C GLU A 191 27.55 -7.68 -11.40
N THR A 192 26.39 -7.08 -11.09
CA THR A 192 26.37 -5.73 -10.54
C THR A 192 26.43 -5.72 -9.02
N ASP A 193 26.96 -4.64 -8.46
CA ASP A 193 27.04 -4.42 -7.02
C ASP A 193 25.66 -4.50 -6.36
N GLU A 194 24.61 -4.09 -7.05
CA GLU A 194 23.23 -4.12 -6.55
C GLU A 194 22.73 -5.55 -6.34
N TYR A 195 23.07 -6.48 -7.24
CA TYR A 195 22.75 -7.89 -7.05
C TYR A 195 23.49 -8.45 -5.84
N GLN A 196 24.78 -8.15 -5.69
CA GLN A 196 25.56 -8.58 -4.52
C GLN A 196 25.00 -8.00 -3.21
N LYS A 197 24.56 -6.74 -3.22
CA LYS A 197 23.87 -6.11 -2.09
C LYS A 197 22.56 -6.80 -1.76
N LEU A 198 21.75 -7.17 -2.75
CA LEU A 198 20.53 -7.94 -2.54
C LEU A 198 20.85 -9.28 -1.87
N LEU A 199 21.83 -10.03 -2.39
CA LEU A 199 22.23 -11.30 -1.80
C LEU A 199 22.71 -11.17 -0.36
N LEU A 200 23.46 -10.11 -0.05
CA LEU A 200 23.90 -9.85 1.32
C LEU A 200 22.71 -9.60 2.25
N LYS A 201 21.72 -8.80 1.81
CA LYS A 201 20.48 -8.55 2.58
C LYS A 201 19.70 -9.83 2.83
N LEU A 202 19.56 -10.68 1.81
CA LEU A 202 18.87 -11.96 1.95
C LEU A 202 19.56 -12.89 2.97
N LYS A 203 20.90 -12.95 2.95
CA LYS A 203 21.70 -13.75 3.90
C LYS A 203 21.63 -13.26 5.34
N VAL A 204 21.58 -11.94 5.56
CA VAL A 204 21.45 -11.36 6.91
C VAL A 204 20.09 -11.68 7.50
N ASN A 205 19.03 -11.55 6.71
CA ASN A 205 17.66 -11.74 7.17
C ASN A 205 17.27 -13.22 7.37
N ASP A 206 17.98 -14.18 6.75
CA ASP A 206 17.78 -15.62 6.96
C ASP A 206 18.03 -16.05 8.43
N SER A 207 18.83 -15.27 9.17
CA SER A 207 19.08 -15.53 10.60
C SER A 207 17.89 -15.17 11.51
N ASP A 208 17.03 -14.23 11.08
CA ASP A 208 15.84 -13.76 11.82
C ASP A 208 14.53 -14.42 11.34
N PHE A 209 14.53 -14.91 10.10
CA PHE A 209 13.44 -15.69 9.51
C PHE A 209 14.08 -16.89 8.81
N PRO A 210 14.11 -18.09 9.45
CA PRO A 210 14.68 -19.26 8.80
C PRO A 210 13.83 -19.56 7.58
N LEU A 211 14.32 -19.14 6.41
CA LEU A 211 13.72 -19.56 5.17
C LEU A 211 13.89 -21.07 5.13
N LYS A 212 12.97 -21.76 4.47
CA LYS A 212 13.26 -23.14 4.10
C LYS A 212 14.53 -23.07 3.25
N GLU A 213 15.57 -23.78 3.66
CA GLU A 213 16.88 -23.84 2.96
C GLU A 213 16.70 -24.11 1.45
N ASP A 214 15.65 -24.87 1.12
CA ASP A 214 15.16 -25.16 -0.24
C ASP A 214 14.76 -23.90 -1.05
N PHE A 215 14.22 -22.86 -0.41
CA PHE A 215 13.72 -21.64 -1.06
C PHE A 215 14.85 -20.71 -1.50
N LEU A 216 15.83 -20.47 -0.65
CA LEU A 216 17.03 -19.72 -1.05
C LEU A 216 17.80 -20.49 -2.12
N THR A 217 17.92 -21.80 -1.95
CA THR A 217 18.54 -22.67 -2.95
C THR A 217 17.84 -22.53 -4.31
N TYR A 218 16.51 -22.64 -4.35
CA TYR A 218 15.72 -22.43 -5.56
C TYR A 218 15.89 -21.03 -6.15
N PHE A 219 15.87 -19.98 -5.33
CA PHE A 219 16.14 -18.61 -5.78
C PHE A 219 17.52 -18.49 -6.43
N PHE A 220 18.55 -19.04 -5.79
CA PHE A 220 19.90 -19.04 -6.35
C PHE A 220 19.99 -19.87 -7.64
N GLU A 221 19.27 -20.99 -7.76
CA GLU A 221 19.21 -21.80 -8.97
C GLU A 221 18.55 -21.03 -10.12
N GLU A 222 17.37 -20.45 -9.90
CA GLU A 222 16.67 -19.62 -10.89
C GLU A 222 17.51 -18.40 -11.31
N MET A 223 18.16 -17.75 -10.35
CA MET A 223 19.07 -16.64 -10.60
C MET A 223 20.38 -17.06 -11.24
N ASN A 224 20.76 -18.34 -11.30
CA ASN A 224 21.98 -18.81 -11.98
C ASN A 224 21.70 -19.54 -13.29
N SER A 225 20.47 -19.96 -13.54
CA SER A 225 19.95 -20.39 -14.85
C SER A 225 19.83 -19.24 -15.85
#